data_AF-A0A284RVY6-F1
#
_entry.id   AF-A0A284RVY6-F1
#
_cell.length_a   1.000
_cell.length_b   1.000
_cell.length_c   1.000
_cell.angle_alpha   90.00
_cell.angle_beta   90.00
_cell.angle_gamma   90.00
#
_symmetry.space_group_name_H-M   'P 1'
#
loop_
_entity.id
_entity.type
_entity.pdbx_description
1 polymer ?
#
loop_
_entity_poly.entity_id
_entity_poly.type
_entity_poly.pdbx_seq_one_letter_code
_entity_poly.pdbx_strand_id
1 'polypeptide(L)'
;MEKYLVEDLGVPRDRIQRLLGPMGQKTADNSISPTRANITRTLYSLIDNPDIMRGYNIIIYFAGNGTLYDAEEYYRNRVPPEVSIASISDREIDPIVTQISQQKGNKITLILDCGYLRPSIRYASPLGTRRSLRIVASLSRHTIEPMLEDTHQRLAAYPQYLARRSVAAYDWRPDRSSHVVLAACEEYQYAREAEDDAGIHGVFTKALVDALRSGQSRGTTYADLISKLPMWHFQTSFVTGDHKNEPIWY
;
A
#
# COMPACT_ATOMS: atom_id res chain seq x y z
N MET A 1 12.61 3.83 4.89
CA MET A 1 12.50 3.48 3.46
C MET A 1 13.29 4.44 2.57
N GLU A 2 12.95 5.73 2.47
CA GLU A 2 13.66 6.67 1.56
C GLU A 2 15.19 6.68 1.74
N LYS A 3 15.67 6.75 2.99
CA LYS A 3 17.10 6.67 3.30
C LYS A 3 17.77 5.44 2.67
N TYR A 4 17.09 4.28 2.73
CA TYR A 4 17.57 3.05 2.12
C TYR A 4 17.60 3.13 0.58
N LEU A 5 16.54 3.65 -0.04
CA LEU A 5 16.49 3.82 -1.49
C LEU A 5 17.63 4.73 -2.00
N VAL A 6 17.91 5.82 -1.29
CA VAL A 6 18.93 6.80 -1.71
C VAL A 6 20.34 6.33 -1.39
N GLU A 7 20.60 5.93 -0.14
CA GLU A 7 21.97 5.67 0.34
C GLU A 7 22.45 4.26 -0.02
N ASP A 8 21.56 3.26 0.08
CA ASP A 8 21.94 1.85 -0.12
C ASP A 8 21.70 1.40 -1.59
N LEU A 9 20.61 1.85 -2.23
CA LEU A 9 20.31 1.52 -3.64
C LEU A 9 20.73 2.59 -4.66
N GLY A 10 21.20 3.76 -4.21
CA GLY A 10 21.65 4.83 -5.10
C GLY A 10 20.53 5.46 -5.94
N VAL A 11 19.26 5.34 -5.54
CA VAL A 11 18.13 5.93 -6.26
C VAL A 11 18.25 7.46 -6.21
N PRO A 12 18.32 8.15 -7.36
CA PRO A 12 18.39 9.60 -7.40
C PRO A 12 17.16 10.24 -6.75
N ARG A 13 17.34 11.34 -6.00
CA ARG A 13 16.25 11.98 -5.25
C ARG A 13 15.14 12.52 -6.16
N ASP A 14 15.48 12.97 -7.36
CA ASP A 14 14.55 13.38 -8.41
C ASP A 14 13.70 12.22 -8.96
N ARG A 15 14.08 10.97 -8.67
CA ARG A 15 13.29 9.75 -8.96
C ARG A 15 12.41 9.31 -7.78
N ILE A 16 12.31 10.11 -6.71
CA ILE A 16 11.50 9.80 -5.54
C ILE A 16 10.44 10.89 -5.34
N GLN A 17 9.17 10.52 -5.43
CA GLN A 17 8.05 11.40 -5.10
C GLN A 17 7.54 11.12 -3.68
N ARG A 18 7.51 12.16 -2.83
CA ARG A 18 7.14 12.06 -1.41
C ARG A 18 5.79 12.71 -1.14
N LEU A 19 4.87 11.94 -0.54
CA LEU A 19 3.61 12.45 -0.01
C LEU A 19 3.59 12.22 1.50
N LEU A 20 3.71 13.28 2.29
CA LEU A 20 3.88 13.19 3.75
C LEU A 20 2.84 14.02 4.51
N GLY A 21 2.20 13.41 5.51
CA GLY A 21 1.27 14.09 6.39
C GLY A 21 1.99 15.14 7.26
N PRO A 22 1.27 16.13 7.81
CA PRO A 22 1.88 17.14 8.66
C PRO A 22 2.55 16.53 9.89
N MET A 23 3.87 16.66 10.01
CA MET A 23 4.62 16.37 11.24
C MET A 23 4.73 17.66 12.07
N GLY A 24 3.76 17.92 12.97
CA GLY A 24 3.82 19.06 13.89
C GLY A 24 3.94 20.44 13.20
N GLN A 25 4.52 21.44 13.89
CA GLN A 25 4.59 22.86 13.49
C GLN A 25 5.64 23.21 12.40
N LYS A 26 6.27 22.24 11.73
CA LYS A 26 7.23 22.52 10.66
C LYS A 26 6.90 21.72 9.39
N THR A 27 6.32 22.39 8.41
CA THR A 27 6.44 21.99 7.00
C THR A 27 7.50 22.88 6.35
N ALA A 28 8.76 22.46 6.43
CA ALA A 28 9.88 23.11 5.75
C ALA A 28 10.40 22.26 4.58
N ASP A 29 9.54 21.46 3.96
CA ASP A 29 9.93 20.64 2.82
C ASP A 29 8.85 20.72 1.74
N ASN A 30 9.27 20.66 0.48
CA ASN A 30 8.40 20.72 -0.71
C ASN A 30 7.51 19.46 -0.85
N SER A 31 7.18 18.79 0.25
CA SER A 31 6.40 17.55 0.28
C SER A 31 4.94 17.83 -0.04
N ILE A 32 4.38 17.04 -0.94
CA ILE A 32 2.96 17.09 -1.28
C ILE A 32 2.16 16.48 -0.13
N SER A 33 1.03 17.07 0.25
CA SER A 33 0.16 16.48 1.27
C SER A 33 -0.46 15.16 0.76
N PRO A 34 -0.55 14.09 1.57
CA PRO A 34 -1.06 12.77 1.16
C PRO A 34 -2.58 12.75 1.14
N THR A 35 -3.19 13.68 0.41
CA THR A 35 -4.64 13.67 0.17
C THR A 35 -4.97 12.58 -0.83
N ARG A 36 -6.22 12.09 -0.81
CA ARG A 36 -6.75 11.15 -1.82
C ARG A 36 -6.42 11.62 -3.24
N ALA A 37 -6.71 12.88 -3.56
CA ALA A 37 -6.44 13.46 -4.88
C ALA A 37 -4.96 13.44 -5.25
N ASN A 38 -4.05 13.76 -4.31
CA ASN A 38 -2.62 13.77 -4.58
C ASN A 38 -2.06 12.36 -4.74
N ILE A 39 -2.50 11.40 -3.93
CA ILE A 39 -2.08 10.00 -4.04
C ILE A 39 -2.52 9.43 -5.38
N THR A 40 -3.81 9.53 -5.70
CA THR A 40 -4.37 9.03 -6.97
C THR A 40 -3.69 9.70 -8.17
N ARG A 41 -3.54 11.04 -8.16
CA ARG A 41 -2.81 11.77 -9.22
C ARG A 41 -1.38 11.29 -9.39
N THR A 42 -0.67 11.04 -8.29
CA THR A 42 0.71 10.55 -8.32
C THR A 42 0.79 9.17 -8.98
N LEU A 43 -0.11 8.25 -8.61
CA LEU A 43 -0.14 6.92 -9.21
C LEU A 43 -0.45 6.97 -10.71
N TYR A 44 -1.46 7.74 -11.12
CA TYR A 44 -1.78 7.93 -12.54
C TYR A 44 -0.61 8.54 -13.32
N SER A 45 0.15 9.45 -12.70
CA SER A 45 1.30 10.08 -13.37
C SER A 45 2.39 9.09 -13.78
N LEU A 46 2.46 7.91 -13.15
CA LEU A 46 3.44 6.87 -13.49
C LEU A 46 3.15 6.18 -14.82
N ILE A 47 1.88 6.14 -15.26
CA ILE A 47 1.43 5.40 -16.45
C ILE A 47 2.08 5.95 -17.71
N ASP A 48 2.05 7.28 -17.86
CA ASP A 48 2.49 7.97 -19.07
C ASP A 48 3.81 8.75 -18.87
N ASN A 49 4.50 8.54 -17.74
CA ASN A 49 5.76 9.23 -17.43
C ASN A 49 6.85 8.83 -18.45
N PRO A 50 7.37 9.74 -19.29
CA PRO A 50 8.37 9.40 -20.31
C PRO A 50 9.73 9.02 -19.72
N ASP A 51 10.02 9.44 -18.49
CA ASP A 51 11.28 9.15 -17.81
C ASP A 51 11.32 7.72 -17.25
N ILE A 52 10.18 7.03 -17.18
CA ILE A 52 10.07 5.64 -16.73
C ILE A 52 9.99 4.74 -17.97
N MET A 53 11.10 4.08 -18.27
CA MET A 53 11.18 3.12 -19.38
C MET A 53 10.60 1.76 -18.98
N ARG A 54 10.16 1.00 -19.98
CA ARG A 54 9.65 -0.36 -19.77
C ARG A 54 10.73 -1.25 -19.14
N GLY A 55 10.38 -1.96 -18.07
CA GLY A 55 11.27 -2.86 -17.34
C GLY A 55 12.11 -2.20 -16.24
N TYR A 56 11.92 -0.89 -15.98
CA TYR A 56 12.47 -0.23 -14.80
C TYR A 56 11.73 -0.69 -13.54
N ASN A 57 12.43 -0.75 -12.40
CA ASN A 57 11.80 -1.06 -11.11
C ASN A 57 10.98 0.14 -10.62
N ILE A 58 9.73 -0.10 -10.26
CA ILE A 58 8.83 0.89 -9.64
C ILE A 58 8.53 0.40 -8.23
N ILE A 59 8.90 1.20 -7.21
CA ILE A 59 8.61 0.89 -5.81
C ILE A 59 7.56 1.89 -5.32
N ILE A 60 6.40 1.39 -4.90
CA ILE A 60 5.33 2.16 -4.26
C ILE A 60 5.33 1.76 -2.79
N TYR A 61 5.54 2.73 -1.91
CA TYR A 61 5.58 2.50 -0.46
C TYR A 61 4.50 3.32 0.24
N PHE A 62 3.70 2.65 1.07
CA PHE A 62 2.70 3.27 1.92
C PHE A 62 2.90 2.84 3.37
N ALA A 63 2.89 3.80 4.29
CA ALA A 63 2.84 3.55 5.72
C ALA A 63 1.86 4.51 6.38
N GLY A 64 0.80 3.97 6.96
CA GLY A 64 -0.32 4.77 7.43
C GLY A 64 -1.48 3.90 7.87
N ASN A 65 -2.61 4.53 8.12
CA ASN A 65 -3.79 3.81 8.59
C ASN A 65 -4.42 2.98 7.46
N GLY A 66 -4.69 1.72 7.75
CA GLY A 66 -5.55 0.88 6.90
C GLY A 66 -6.95 0.70 7.51
N THR A 67 -7.87 0.15 6.73
CA THR A 67 -9.22 -0.21 7.16
C THR A 67 -9.76 -1.35 6.29
N LEU A 68 -10.78 -2.07 6.78
CA LEU A 68 -11.43 -3.16 6.05
C LEU A 68 -12.87 -2.77 5.69
N TYR A 69 -13.30 -3.19 4.49
CA TYR A 69 -14.70 -3.12 4.07
C TYR A 69 -15.29 -4.52 4.09
N ASP A 70 -16.46 -4.70 4.69
CA ASP A 70 -17.23 -5.91 4.51
C ASP A 70 -18.01 -5.81 3.18
N ALA A 71 -17.50 -6.50 2.15
CA ALA A 71 -18.13 -6.55 0.84
C ALA A 71 -19.51 -7.25 0.90
N GLU A 72 -19.73 -8.22 1.79
CA GLU A 72 -21.06 -8.83 1.94
C GLU A 72 -22.03 -7.87 2.62
N GLU A 73 -21.60 -7.14 3.64
CA GLU A 73 -22.40 -6.08 4.27
C GLU A 73 -22.78 -4.98 3.26
N TYR A 74 -21.85 -4.63 2.36
CA TYR A 74 -22.06 -3.73 1.23
C TYR A 74 -23.22 -4.18 0.33
N TYR A 75 -23.34 -5.48 0.02
CA TYR A 75 -24.44 -6.00 -0.80
C TYR A 75 -25.73 -6.28 -0.01
N ARG A 76 -25.69 -6.42 1.33
CA ARG A 76 -26.82 -6.91 2.16
C ARG A 76 -27.63 -5.82 2.90
N ASN A 77 -27.04 -4.67 3.26
CA ASN A 77 -27.67 -3.70 4.18
C ASN A 77 -28.04 -2.33 3.54
N ARG A 78 -29.16 -1.74 3.97
CA ARG A 78 -29.76 -0.48 3.43
C ARG A 78 -29.62 0.77 4.32
N VAL A 79 -28.95 0.70 5.48
CA VAL A 79 -28.92 1.81 6.45
C VAL A 79 -27.49 2.33 6.65
N PRO A 80 -27.23 3.65 6.56
CA PRO A 80 -25.87 4.19 6.60
C PRO A 80 -25.47 4.78 7.97
N PRO A 81 -24.26 4.49 8.46
CA PRO A 81 -23.51 5.40 9.35
C PRO A 81 -22.58 6.34 8.55
N GLU A 82 -22.26 7.50 9.10
CA GLU A 82 -21.38 8.51 8.49
C GLU A 82 -19.91 8.08 8.49
N VAL A 83 -19.25 8.00 7.32
CA VAL A 83 -17.77 7.82 7.25
C VAL A 83 -17.12 8.51 6.04
N SER A 84 -15.86 8.90 6.25
CA SER A 84 -14.96 9.79 5.49
C SER A 84 -14.62 9.37 4.04
N ILE A 85 -14.81 10.30 3.10
CA ILE A 85 -14.52 10.26 1.65
C ILE A 85 -12.99 10.14 1.33
N ALA A 86 -12.11 10.03 2.34
CA ALA A 86 -10.66 10.17 2.17
C ALA A 86 -9.87 8.86 1.99
N SER A 87 -10.47 7.68 2.15
CA SER A 87 -9.76 6.41 1.96
C SER A 87 -9.55 6.07 0.49
N ILE A 88 -8.65 5.13 0.20
CA ILE A 88 -8.43 4.56 -1.14
C ILE A 88 -8.49 3.04 -0.99
N SER A 89 -9.34 2.37 -1.77
CA SER A 89 -9.49 0.91 -1.72
C SER A 89 -8.46 0.20 -2.59
N ASP A 90 -8.22 -1.07 -2.29
CA ASP A 90 -7.49 -1.99 -3.18
C ASP A 90 -8.13 -2.07 -4.56
N ARG A 91 -9.47 -2.02 -4.64
CA ARG A 91 -10.24 -1.94 -5.90
C ARG A 91 -10.01 -0.67 -6.71
N GLU A 92 -9.39 0.36 -6.14
CA GLU A 92 -8.95 1.55 -6.85
C GLU A 92 -7.46 1.50 -7.18
N ILE A 93 -6.62 1.05 -6.25
CA ILE A 93 -5.17 0.93 -6.47
C ILE A 93 -4.84 -0.11 -7.52
N ASP A 94 -5.42 -1.31 -7.44
CA ASP A 94 -5.09 -2.45 -8.31
C ASP A 94 -5.31 -2.15 -9.80
N PRO A 95 -6.43 -1.53 -10.23
CA PRO A 95 -6.59 -1.09 -11.62
C PRO A 95 -5.50 -0.12 -12.09
N ILE A 96 -5.14 0.86 -11.26
CA ILE A 96 -4.13 1.86 -11.61
C ILE A 96 -2.77 1.17 -11.78
N VAL A 97 -2.40 0.31 -10.83
CA VAL A 97 -1.15 -0.46 -10.89
C VAL A 97 -1.14 -1.44 -12.06
N THR A 98 -2.28 -2.05 -12.38
CA THR A 98 -2.43 -2.88 -13.59
C THR A 98 -2.15 -2.07 -14.84
N GLN A 99 -2.68 -0.85 -14.93
CA GLN A 99 -2.43 0.03 -16.07
C GLN A 99 -0.96 0.47 -16.14
N ILE A 100 -0.31 0.75 -15.01
CA ILE A 100 1.14 1.00 -14.97
C ILE A 100 1.89 -0.23 -15.49
N SER A 101 1.53 -1.45 -15.09
CA SER A 101 2.16 -2.69 -15.55
C SER A 101 2.05 -2.87 -17.07
N GLN A 102 0.89 -2.55 -17.65
CA GLN A 102 0.70 -2.63 -19.10
C GLN A 102 1.63 -1.70 -19.88
N GLN A 103 1.86 -0.48 -19.37
CA GLN A 103 2.73 0.51 -20.03
C GLN A 103 4.23 0.33 -19.70
N LYS A 104 4.55 0.01 -18.44
CA LYS A 104 5.91 0.04 -17.88
C LYS A 104 6.49 -1.35 -17.61
N GLY A 105 5.69 -2.39 -17.70
CA GLY A 105 6.06 -3.76 -17.31
C GLY A 105 5.77 -4.05 -15.83
N ASN A 106 5.88 -5.32 -15.48
CA ASN A 106 5.46 -5.91 -14.20
C ASN A 106 6.48 -5.78 -13.06
N LYS A 107 7.58 -5.03 -13.23
CA LYS A 107 8.59 -4.79 -12.19
C LYS A 107 8.12 -3.72 -11.19
N ILE A 108 6.95 -3.96 -10.61
CA ILE A 108 6.30 -3.06 -9.66
C ILE A 108 6.23 -3.76 -8.32
N THR A 109 6.70 -3.11 -7.27
CA THR A 109 6.59 -3.60 -5.89
C THR A 109 5.80 -2.62 -5.04
N LEU A 110 4.69 -3.09 -4.49
CA LEU A 110 3.85 -2.35 -3.56
C LEU A 110 4.17 -2.80 -2.12
N ILE A 111 4.68 -1.90 -1.31
CA ILE A 111 5.07 -2.15 0.09
C ILE A 111 4.05 -1.46 0.99
N LEU A 112 3.35 -2.23 1.82
CA LEU A 112 2.26 -1.77 2.67
C LEU A 112 2.59 -1.99 4.15
N ASP A 113 2.90 -0.90 4.86
CA ASP A 113 3.00 -0.87 6.33
C ASP A 113 1.73 -0.25 6.94
N CYS A 114 0.64 -1.00 6.86
CA CYS A 114 -0.68 -0.65 7.34
C CYS A 114 -1.42 -1.88 7.87
N GLY A 115 -2.41 -1.69 8.75
CA GLY A 115 -3.22 -2.77 9.32
C GLY A 115 -4.73 -2.57 9.17
N TYR A 116 -5.51 -3.56 9.56
CA TYR A 116 -6.97 -3.59 9.38
C TYR A 116 -7.71 -3.58 10.74
N LEU A 117 -8.85 -2.87 10.84
CA LEU A 117 -9.80 -3.01 11.97
C LEU A 117 -11.07 -3.70 11.48
N ARG A 118 -11.45 -4.80 12.15
CA ARG A 118 -12.85 -5.20 12.22
C ARG A 118 -13.51 -4.44 13.39
N PRO A 119 -14.56 -3.62 13.16
CA PRO A 119 -15.21 -2.82 14.21
C PRO A 119 -15.69 -3.62 15.43
N SER A 120 -15.89 -4.92 15.27
CA SER A 120 -16.41 -5.84 16.28
C SER A 120 -15.40 -6.31 17.33
N ILE A 121 -14.10 -5.97 17.22
CA ILE A 121 -13.08 -6.40 18.18
C ILE A 121 -12.53 -5.19 18.95
N ARG A 122 -13.17 -4.84 20.07
CA ARG A 122 -12.59 -3.91 21.06
C ARG A 122 -11.49 -4.63 21.84
N TYR A 123 -10.24 -4.48 21.46
CA TYR A 123 -9.14 -4.74 22.38
C TYR A 123 -9.07 -3.58 23.37
N ALA A 124 -9.29 -3.86 24.66
CA ALA A 124 -8.87 -2.97 25.72
C ALA A 124 -7.33 -2.85 25.61
N SER A 125 -6.82 -1.65 25.34
CA SER A 125 -5.40 -1.39 25.48
C SER A 125 -4.99 -1.79 26.91
N PRO A 126 -4.00 -2.69 27.09
CA PRO A 126 -3.48 -2.96 28.41
C PRO A 126 -3.04 -1.63 29.04
N LEU A 127 -3.51 -1.36 30.26
CA LEU A 127 -3.14 -0.16 31.01
C LEU A 127 -1.62 0.04 30.93
N GLY A 128 -1.19 1.18 30.40
CA GLY A 128 0.22 1.58 30.38
C GLY A 128 0.94 1.56 29.03
N THR A 129 0.33 1.14 27.92
CA THR A 129 0.94 1.31 26.59
C THR A 129 0.22 2.36 25.75
N ARG A 130 0.83 3.55 25.60
CA ARG A 130 0.50 4.47 24.49
C ARG A 130 1.04 3.88 23.17
N ARG A 131 0.46 2.77 22.71
CA ARG A 131 0.79 2.18 21.39
C ARG A 131 -0.19 2.73 20.36
N SER A 132 0.31 3.61 19.49
CA SER A 132 -0.45 4.15 18.37
C SER A 132 -0.65 3.05 17.33
N LEU A 133 -1.91 2.62 17.15
CA LEU A 133 -2.28 1.65 16.12
C LEU A 133 -2.51 2.41 14.81
N ARG A 134 -2.00 1.90 13.67
CA ARG A 134 -2.20 2.51 12.35
C ARG A 134 -3.55 2.13 11.74
N ILE A 135 -4.67 2.64 12.28
CA ILE A 135 -6.01 2.18 11.87
C ILE A 135 -7.09 3.28 11.91
N VAL A 136 -8.08 3.21 11.01
CA VAL A 136 -9.34 3.99 11.01
C VAL A 136 -10.54 3.03 10.97
N ALA A 137 -11.66 3.39 11.64
CA ALA A 137 -12.89 2.59 11.67
C ALA A 137 -13.42 2.23 10.25
N SER A 138 -14.14 1.11 10.14
CA SER A 138 -14.70 0.61 8.87
C SER A 138 -15.64 1.64 8.22
N LEU A 139 -15.61 1.72 6.88
CA LEU A 139 -16.39 2.69 6.12
C LEU A 139 -17.78 2.16 5.76
N SER A 140 -18.74 3.07 5.62
CA SER A 140 -20.10 2.74 5.20
C SER A 140 -20.27 2.66 3.68
N ARG A 141 -21.39 2.06 3.25
CA ARG A 141 -21.73 1.83 1.84
C ARG A 141 -21.67 3.08 0.95
N HIS A 142 -22.07 4.25 1.45
CA HIS A 142 -22.05 5.50 0.68
C HIS A 142 -20.65 5.98 0.29
N THR A 143 -19.60 5.45 0.92
CA THR A 143 -18.21 5.79 0.58
C THR A 143 -17.66 4.93 -0.57
N ILE A 144 -18.20 3.72 -0.78
CA ILE A 144 -17.63 2.74 -1.73
C ILE A 144 -18.17 2.95 -3.15
N GLU A 145 -19.47 3.14 -3.33
CA GLU A 145 -20.06 3.34 -4.67
C GLU A 145 -19.43 4.54 -5.40
N PRO A 146 -19.34 5.75 -4.82
CA PRO A 146 -18.69 6.88 -5.47
C PRO A 146 -17.19 6.67 -5.70
N MET A 147 -16.50 5.91 -4.84
CA MET A 147 -15.08 5.59 -5.00
C MET A 147 -14.84 4.68 -6.21
N LEU A 148 -15.66 3.64 -6.36
CA LEU A 148 -15.57 2.73 -7.50
C LEU A 148 -16.03 3.41 -8.80
N GLU A 149 -17.02 4.29 -8.74
CA GLU A 149 -17.47 5.07 -9.90
C GLU A 149 -16.42 6.10 -10.34
N ASP A 150 -15.83 6.87 -9.42
CA ASP A 150 -14.70 7.78 -9.72
C ASP A 150 -13.53 7.00 -10.32
N THR A 151 -13.25 5.80 -9.81
CA THR A 151 -12.23 4.90 -10.38
C THR A 151 -12.61 4.49 -11.80
N HIS A 152 -13.84 4.04 -12.04
CA HIS A 152 -14.32 3.63 -13.36
C HIS A 152 -14.23 4.76 -14.38
N GLN A 153 -14.66 5.97 -14.00
CA GLN A 153 -14.60 7.16 -14.85
C GLN A 153 -13.16 7.56 -15.20
N ARG A 154 -12.22 7.51 -14.24
CA ARG A 154 -10.80 7.78 -14.51
C ARG A 154 -10.18 6.73 -15.44
N LEU A 155 -10.57 5.47 -15.27
CA LEU A 155 -10.13 4.36 -16.13
C LEU A 155 -10.77 4.35 -17.51
N ALA A 156 -11.79 5.18 -17.77
CA ALA A 156 -12.39 5.30 -19.10
C ALA A 156 -11.38 5.77 -20.16
N ALA A 157 -10.31 6.46 -19.74
CA ALA A 157 -9.17 6.80 -20.59
C ALA A 157 -8.33 5.57 -21.02
N TYR A 158 -8.52 4.42 -20.37
CA TYR A 158 -7.75 3.18 -20.55
C TYR A 158 -8.68 1.99 -20.87
N PRO A 159 -9.31 1.97 -22.06
CA PRO A 159 -10.39 1.03 -22.39
C PRO A 159 -9.98 -0.45 -22.36
N GLN A 160 -8.68 -0.75 -22.54
CA GLN A 160 -8.18 -2.13 -22.50
C GLN A 160 -8.32 -2.78 -21.11
N TYR A 161 -8.23 -2.00 -20.03
CA TYR A 161 -8.48 -2.51 -18.68
C TYR A 161 -9.97 -2.79 -18.47
N LEU A 162 -10.82 -1.79 -18.73
CA LEU A 162 -12.27 -1.88 -18.51
C LEU A 162 -12.95 -2.95 -19.36
N ALA A 163 -12.45 -3.22 -20.58
CA ALA A 163 -12.94 -4.31 -21.42
C ALA A 163 -12.73 -5.69 -20.81
N ARG A 164 -11.79 -5.85 -19.87
CA ARG A 164 -11.45 -7.14 -19.24
C ARG A 164 -12.11 -7.31 -17.88
N ARG A 165 -12.29 -6.23 -17.12
CA ARG A 165 -12.76 -6.30 -15.72
C ARG A 165 -13.43 -5.01 -15.26
N SER A 166 -14.61 -5.14 -14.64
CA SER A 166 -15.25 -4.04 -13.91
C SER A 166 -14.76 -4.02 -12.46
N VAL A 167 -14.41 -2.83 -11.96
CA VAL A 167 -14.01 -2.59 -10.56
C VAL A 167 -15.18 -2.80 -9.58
N ALA A 168 -16.42 -2.69 -10.06
CA ALA A 168 -17.64 -2.86 -9.28
C ALA A 168 -18.18 -4.31 -9.31
N ALA A 169 -17.52 -5.23 -10.01
CA ALA A 169 -17.95 -6.62 -10.07
C ALA A 169 -17.96 -7.27 -8.67
N TYR A 170 -19.00 -8.07 -8.40
CA TYR A 170 -19.13 -8.80 -7.13
C TYR A 170 -17.95 -9.76 -6.92
N ASP A 171 -17.61 -10.50 -7.96
CA ASP A 171 -16.53 -11.47 -8.02
C ASP A 171 -15.17 -10.84 -8.41
N TRP A 172 -15.03 -9.52 -8.25
CA TRP A 172 -13.78 -8.83 -8.51
C TRP A 172 -12.62 -9.47 -7.73
N ARG A 173 -11.49 -9.59 -8.42
CA ARG A 173 -10.22 -10.05 -7.86
C ARG A 173 -9.11 -9.09 -8.29
N PRO A 174 -8.02 -8.95 -7.53
CA PRO A 174 -6.85 -8.19 -7.97
C PRO A 174 -6.14 -8.89 -9.15
N ASP A 175 -5.40 -8.12 -9.96
CA ASP A 175 -4.51 -8.66 -10.98
C ASP A 175 -3.16 -9.04 -10.37
N ARG A 176 -3.01 -10.33 -10.08
CA ARG A 176 -1.80 -10.90 -9.45
C ARG A 176 -0.57 -10.86 -10.35
N SER A 177 -0.73 -10.66 -11.66
CA SER A 177 0.39 -10.62 -12.62
C SER A 177 0.99 -9.21 -12.76
N SER A 178 0.31 -8.19 -12.26
CA SER A 178 0.72 -6.80 -12.48
C SER A 178 1.84 -6.32 -11.56
N HIS A 179 1.90 -6.81 -10.32
CA HIS A 179 2.84 -6.36 -9.31
C HIS A 179 3.04 -7.39 -8.18
N VAL A 180 4.10 -7.20 -7.40
CA VAL A 180 4.33 -7.93 -6.14
C VAL A 180 3.93 -7.04 -4.97
N VAL A 181 3.20 -7.60 -3.99
CA VAL A 181 2.83 -6.90 -2.75
C VAL A 181 3.63 -7.48 -1.59
N LEU A 182 4.29 -6.62 -0.82
CA LEU A 182 4.88 -6.92 0.48
C LEU A 182 4.05 -6.22 1.55
N ALA A 183 3.37 -6.97 2.40
CA ALA A 183 2.45 -6.41 3.38
C ALA A 183 2.89 -6.74 4.81
N ALA A 184 2.68 -5.77 5.70
CA ALA A 184 3.04 -5.84 7.10
C ALA A 184 2.26 -6.90 7.88
N CYS A 185 0.98 -7.09 7.59
CA CYS A 185 0.11 -7.97 8.36
C CYS A 185 -1.04 -8.52 7.53
N GLU A 186 -1.54 -9.71 7.88
CA GLU A 186 -2.74 -10.33 7.30
C GLU A 186 -4.02 -9.49 7.55
N GLU A 187 -5.10 -9.80 6.81
CA GLU A 187 -6.39 -9.08 6.83
C GLU A 187 -7.07 -8.98 8.22
N TYR A 188 -6.65 -9.82 9.17
CA TYR A 188 -7.18 -9.89 10.54
C TYR A 188 -6.18 -9.41 11.61
N GLN A 189 -5.05 -8.84 11.20
CA GLN A 189 -3.99 -8.35 12.06
C GLN A 189 -3.78 -6.84 11.89
N TYR A 190 -2.87 -6.29 12.69
CA TYR A 190 -2.54 -4.87 12.70
C TYR A 190 -1.04 -4.64 12.59
N ALA A 191 -0.67 -3.67 11.75
CA ALA A 191 0.67 -3.12 11.70
C ALA A 191 0.92 -2.26 12.95
N ARG A 192 2.05 -2.50 13.63
CA ARG A 192 2.44 -1.77 14.84
C ARG A 192 3.56 -0.78 14.59
N GLU A 193 3.54 0.30 15.38
CA GLU A 193 4.69 1.17 15.56
C GLU A 193 5.52 0.75 16.78
N ALA A 194 6.83 0.98 16.67
CA ALA A 194 7.79 0.90 17.77
C ALA A 194 8.57 2.22 17.82
N GLU A 195 9.17 2.49 18.97
CA GLU A 195 10.03 3.64 19.21
C GLU A 195 11.38 3.12 19.71
N ASP A 196 12.45 3.57 19.06
CA ASP A 196 13.84 3.35 19.46
C ASP A 196 14.63 4.66 19.39
N ASP A 197 15.96 4.60 19.52
CA ASP A 197 16.84 5.78 19.46
C ASP A 197 16.75 6.56 18.13
N ALA A 198 16.24 5.94 17.05
CA ALA A 198 16.01 6.58 15.76
C ALA A 198 14.60 7.18 15.61
N GLY A 199 13.74 7.03 16.63
CA GLY A 199 12.38 7.55 16.70
C GLY A 199 11.30 6.52 16.38
N ILE A 200 10.09 7.01 16.12
CA ILE A 200 8.91 6.18 15.85
C ILE A 200 8.98 5.61 14.43
N HIS A 201 8.82 4.30 14.30
CA HIS A 201 8.84 3.59 13.02
C HIS A 201 7.88 2.39 13.01
N GLY A 202 7.47 1.96 11.81
CA GLY A 202 6.70 0.72 11.65
C GLY A 202 7.59 -0.51 11.86
N VAL A 203 7.10 -1.48 12.65
CA VAL A 203 7.83 -2.72 12.97
C VAL A 203 8.20 -3.49 11.69
N PHE A 204 7.27 -3.55 10.73
CA PHE A 204 7.52 -4.19 9.43
C PHE A 204 8.54 -3.43 8.61
N THR A 205 8.37 -2.11 8.42
CA THR A 205 9.30 -1.31 7.62
C THR A 205 10.72 -1.40 8.16
N LYS A 206 10.90 -1.36 9.48
CA LYS A 206 12.24 -1.48 10.10
C LYS A 206 12.86 -2.83 9.80
N ALA A 207 12.15 -3.93 10.05
CA ALA A 207 12.63 -5.27 9.78
C ALA A 207 12.93 -5.51 8.30
N LEU A 208 12.08 -5.00 7.40
CA LEU A 208 12.27 -5.10 5.96
C LEU A 208 13.55 -4.37 5.52
N VAL A 209 13.77 -3.15 6.00
CA VAL A 209 14.98 -2.37 5.69
C VAL A 209 16.22 -3.02 6.28
N ASP A 210 16.16 -3.53 7.51
CA ASP A 210 17.28 -4.23 8.14
C ASP A 210 17.65 -5.51 7.37
N ALA A 211 16.65 -6.28 6.96
CA ALA A 211 16.86 -7.45 6.11
C ALA A 211 17.50 -7.05 4.78
N LEU A 212 16.98 -6.03 4.10
CA LEU A 212 17.57 -5.54 2.85
C LEU A 212 19.04 -5.10 3.02
N ARG A 213 19.39 -4.50 4.16
CA ARG A 213 20.75 -4.05 4.50
C ARG A 213 21.69 -5.15 4.96
N SER A 214 21.18 -6.29 5.44
CA SER A 214 22.03 -7.40 5.88
C SER A 214 22.78 -8.09 4.73
N GLY A 215 22.60 -7.63 3.49
CA GLY A 215 23.12 -8.23 2.28
C GLY A 215 22.23 -9.40 1.84
N GLN A 216 21.62 -9.26 0.66
CA GLN A 216 20.87 -10.36 0.04
C GLN A 216 21.77 -11.11 -0.93
N SER A 217 21.70 -12.43 -0.93
CA SER A 217 22.38 -13.25 -1.93
C SER A 217 21.83 -12.92 -3.32
N ARG A 218 22.69 -12.97 -4.35
CA ARG A 218 22.25 -12.79 -5.74
C ARG A 218 21.11 -13.76 -6.05
N GLY A 219 20.01 -13.24 -6.57
CA GLY A 219 18.82 -14.03 -6.89
C GLY A 219 17.86 -14.26 -5.71
N THR A 220 18.05 -13.59 -4.56
CA THR A 220 17.05 -13.59 -3.48
C THR A 220 15.72 -13.10 -4.01
N THR A 221 14.66 -13.87 -3.78
CA THR A 221 13.31 -13.53 -4.23
C THR A 221 12.54 -12.71 -3.20
N TYR A 222 11.40 -12.15 -3.59
CA TYR A 222 10.51 -11.48 -2.64
C TYR A 222 10.00 -12.43 -1.53
N ALA A 223 9.73 -13.69 -1.90
CA ALA A 223 9.35 -14.73 -0.94
C ALA A 223 10.48 -15.05 0.05
N ASP A 224 11.72 -15.17 -0.42
CA ASP A 224 12.87 -15.36 0.45
C ASP A 224 13.05 -14.18 1.41
N LEU A 225 12.89 -12.95 0.91
CA LEU A 225 13.01 -11.74 1.73
C LEU A 225 11.98 -11.73 2.87
N ILE A 226 10.71 -12.04 2.60
CA ILE A 226 9.68 -12.11 3.64
C ILE A 226 9.95 -13.25 4.62
N SER A 227 10.41 -14.41 4.14
CA SER A 227 10.69 -15.57 5.02
C SER A 227 11.82 -15.31 6.03
N LYS A 228 12.70 -14.33 5.75
CA LYS A 228 13.79 -13.92 6.65
C LYS A 228 13.35 -12.91 7.71
N LEU A 229 12.15 -12.35 7.61
CA LEU A 229 11.65 -11.39 8.60
C LEU A 229 11.36 -12.09 9.94
N PRO A 230 11.51 -11.39 11.08
CA PRO A 230 11.16 -11.95 12.37
C PRO A 230 9.69 -12.37 12.43
N MET A 231 9.42 -13.49 13.09
CA MET A 231 8.04 -13.89 13.42
C MET A 231 7.55 -13.13 14.64
N TRP A 232 6.51 -12.33 14.48
CA TRP A 232 5.83 -11.67 15.60
C TRP A 232 4.50 -12.36 15.90
N HIS A 233 4.21 -12.59 17.18
CA HIS A 233 2.94 -13.18 17.63
C HIS A 233 1.71 -12.32 17.32
N PHE A 234 1.91 -11.05 16.97
CA PHE A 234 0.86 -10.05 16.76
C PHE A 234 0.75 -9.58 15.30
N GLN A 235 1.68 -9.99 14.44
CA GLN A 235 1.80 -9.48 13.07
C GLN A 235 2.56 -10.48 12.20
N THR A 236 1.96 -10.88 11.09
CA THR A 236 2.50 -11.84 10.13
C THR A 236 2.64 -11.14 8.78
N SER A 237 3.88 -10.84 8.42
CA SER A 237 4.18 -10.28 7.11
C SER A 237 3.94 -11.32 6.02
N PHE A 238 3.46 -10.88 4.86
CA PHE A 238 3.23 -11.77 3.73
C PHE A 238 3.64 -11.14 2.39
N VAL A 239 3.80 -12.01 1.39
CA VAL A 239 3.99 -11.62 -0.01
C VAL A 239 2.95 -12.27 -0.91
N THR A 240 2.43 -11.50 -1.87
CA THR A 240 1.55 -12.00 -2.94
C THR A 240 1.92 -11.38 -4.29
N GLY A 241 1.34 -11.95 -5.35
CA GLY A 241 1.68 -11.67 -6.75
C GLY A 241 2.30 -12.90 -7.41
N ASP A 242 2.09 -13.05 -8.72
CA ASP A 242 2.58 -14.19 -9.51
C ASP A 242 4.12 -14.14 -9.65
N HIS A 243 4.70 -12.94 -9.56
CA HIS A 243 6.13 -12.67 -9.65
C HIS A 243 6.87 -12.71 -8.30
N LYS A 244 6.23 -13.19 -7.22
CA LYS A 244 6.85 -13.21 -5.87
C LYS A 244 8.10 -14.08 -5.74
N ASN A 245 8.28 -15.03 -6.66
CA ASN A 245 9.47 -15.90 -6.72
C ASN A 245 10.52 -15.37 -7.70
N GLU A 246 10.35 -14.15 -8.22
CA GLU A 246 11.39 -13.48 -9.00
C GLU A 246 12.36 -12.74 -8.08
N PRO A 247 13.60 -12.45 -8.54
CA PRO A 247 14.56 -11.69 -7.77
C PRO A 247 14.06 -10.29 -7.39
N ILE A 248 14.46 -9.82 -6.22
CA ILE A 248 14.31 -8.42 -5.81
C ILE A 248 15.16 -7.48 -6.69
N TRP A 249 15.05 -6.17 -6.49
CA TRP A 249 15.40 -5.13 -7.47
C TRP A 249 16.88 -4.99 -7.91
N TYR A 250 17.83 -5.81 -7.42
CA TYR A 250 19.27 -5.70 -7.66
C TYR A 250 19.99 -7.03 -7.84
#